data_AF-A0A849E6W6-F1
#
_entry.id   AF-A0A849E6W6-F1
#
_cell.length_a   1.000
_cell.length_b   1.000
_cell.length_c   1.000
_cell.angle_alpha   90.00
_cell.angle_beta   90.00
_cell.angle_gamma   90.00
#
_symmetry.space_group_name_H-M   'P 1'
#
loop_
_entity.id
_entity.type
_entity.pdbx_description
1 polymer ?
#
loop_
_entity_poly.entity_id
_entity_poly.type
_entity_poly.pdbx_seq_one_letter_code
_entity_poly.pdbx_strand_id
1 'polypeptide(L)'
;MAKFNIRLIEKGKTWTAEITRKISARKTSVTKRKTRFASEKDANDWAQAELLALSDKVSKRRRAVKIEKEQAAKEAKEKQEQLEKEQKA
;
A
#
# COMPACT_ATOMS: atom_id res chain seq x y z
N MET A 1 -1.94 0.58 -13.51
CA MET A 1 -0.51 0.88 -13.27
C MET A 1 -0.11 0.25 -11.93
N ALA A 2 0.71 -0.81 -11.94
CA ALA A 2 1.11 -1.50 -10.72
C ALA A 2 1.89 -0.53 -9.81
N LYS A 3 1.43 -0.32 -8.56
CA LYS A 3 2.02 0.68 -7.65
C LYS A 3 3.40 0.28 -7.11
N PHE A 4 3.75 -0.99 -7.31
CA PHE A 4 4.97 -1.62 -6.84
C PHE A 4 5.68 -2.29 -8.02
N ASN A 5 7.01 -2.33 -7.98
CA ASN A 5 7.85 -3.00 -8.97
C ASN A 5 8.82 -3.95 -8.26
N ILE A 6 9.20 -5.04 -8.93
CA ILE A 6 10.21 -5.98 -8.45
C ILE A 6 11.56 -5.59 -9.05
N ARG A 7 12.61 -5.60 -8.23
CA ARG A 7 13.99 -5.42 -8.65
C ARG A 7 14.82 -6.58 -8.09
N LEU A 8 15.45 -7.33 -8.98
CA LEU A 8 16.38 -8.40 -8.62
C LEU A 8 17.80 -7.87 -8.76
N ILE A 9 18.67 -8.20 -7.81
CA ILE A 9 20.06 -7.79 -7.78
C ILE A 9 20.89 -9.03 -7.48
N GLU A 10 21.76 -9.40 -8.42
CA GLU A 10 22.77 -10.43 -8.21
C GLU A 10 23.95 -9.86 -7.43
N LYS A 11 24.40 -10.61 -6.42
CA LYS A 11 25.60 -10.31 -5.62
C LYS A 11 26.42 -11.59 -5.44
N GLY A 12 27.41 -11.77 -6.32
CA GLY A 12 28.30 -12.92 -6.30
C GLY A 12 27.54 -14.21 -6.58
N LYS A 13 27.33 -15.02 -5.53
CA LYS A 13 26.57 -16.29 -5.62
C LYS A 13 25.17 -16.20 -5.01
N THR A 14 24.71 -15.00 -4.70
CA THR A 14 23.42 -14.79 -4.03
C THR A 14 22.58 -13.76 -4.74
N TRP A 15 21.27 -13.97 -4.69
CA TRP A 15 20.28 -13.07 -5.24
C TRP A 15 19.60 -12.26 -4.14
N THR A 16 19.27 -11.02 -4.47
CA THR A 16 18.49 -10.12 -3.61
C THR A 16 17.27 -9.68 -4.38
N ALA A 17 16.10 -9.80 -3.75
CA ALA A 17 14.85 -9.27 -4.28
C ALA A 17 14.42 -8.04 -3.47
N GLU A 18 14.08 -6.97 -4.18
CA GLU A 18 13.55 -5.73 -3.65
C GLU A 18 12.19 -5.44 -4.28
N ILE A 19 11.19 -5.14 -3.44
CA ILE A 19 9.93 -4.58 -3.89
C ILE A 19 10.00 -3.07 -3.69
N THR A 20 9.94 -2.34 -4.79
CA THR A 20 10.06 -0.89 -4.80
C THR A 20 8.73 -0.22 -5.09
N ARG A 21 8.54 0.99 -4.59
CA ARG A 21 7.39 1.85 -4.88
C ARG A 21 7.87 3.21 -5.35
N LYS A 22 7.21 3.74 -6.37
CA LYS A 22 7.41 5.13 -6.78
C LYS A 22 6.70 6.05 -5.78
N ILE A 23 7.45 6.94 -5.15
CA ILE A 23 6.93 7.95 -4.22
C ILE A 23 6.60 9.24 -4.99
N SER A 24 7.51 9.64 -5.87
CA SER A 24 7.36 10.79 -6.77
C SER A 24 8.05 10.50 -8.10
N ALA A 25 7.99 11.42 -9.06
CA ALA A 25 8.69 11.28 -10.35
C ALA A 25 10.19 10.93 -10.18
N ARG A 26 10.83 11.52 -9.16
CA ARG A 26 12.28 11.44 -8.92
C ARG A 26 12.68 10.49 -7.78
N LYS A 27 11.72 9.99 -6.99
CA LYS A 27 12.01 9.21 -5.77
C LYS A 27 11.33 7.84 -5.81
N THR A 28 12.15 6.80 -5.70
CA THR A 28 11.73 5.41 -5.52
C THR A 28 12.20 4.93 -4.15
N SER A 29 11.34 4.20 -3.45
CA SER A 29 11.62 3.68 -2.11
C SER A 29 11.42 2.17 -2.08
N VAL A 30 12.31 1.45 -1.40
CA VAL A 30 12.21 0.01 -1.17
C VAL A 30 11.20 -0.23 -0.04
N THR A 31 10.14 -0.99 -0.34
CA THR A 31 9.09 -1.36 0.62
C THR A 31 9.43 -2.66 1.34
N LYS A 32 9.97 -3.64 0.62
CA LYS A 32 10.41 -4.93 1.16
C LYS A 32 11.71 -5.33 0.46
N ARG A 33 12.59 -5.99 1.20
CA ARG A 33 13.85 -6.55 0.69
C ARG A 33 14.09 -7.89 1.35
N LYS A 34 14.50 -8.87 0.56
CA LYS A 34 15.06 -10.13 1.07
C LYS A 34 16.32 -10.47 0.27
N THR A 35 17.35 -10.88 0.99
CA THR A 35 18.68 -11.16 0.45
C THR A 35 18.99 -12.65 0.60
N ARG A 36 20.11 -13.09 0.02
CA ARG A 36 20.65 -14.46 0.17
C ARG A 36 19.78 -15.55 -0.47
N PHE A 37 19.12 -15.25 -1.58
CA PHE A 37 18.50 -16.29 -2.39
C PHE A 37 19.58 -17.07 -3.16
N ALA A 38 19.35 -18.36 -3.35
CA ALA A 38 20.25 -19.24 -4.10
C ALA A 38 20.12 -19.00 -5.62
N SER A 39 18.92 -18.70 -6.11
CA SER A 39 18.65 -18.46 -7.52
C SER A 39 17.82 -17.20 -7.76
N GLU A 40 17.88 -16.69 -8.99
CA GLU A 40 17.03 -15.60 -9.46
C GLU A 40 15.55 -15.98 -9.37
N LYS A 41 15.23 -17.24 -9.72
CA LYS A 41 13.85 -17.75 -9.70
C LYS A 41 13.28 -17.72 -8.28
N ASP A 42 14.02 -18.19 -7.29
CA ASP A 42 13.56 -18.17 -5.89
C ASP A 42 13.34 -16.73 -5.40
N ALA A 43 14.23 -15.81 -5.81
CA ALA A 43 14.12 -14.40 -5.49
C ALA A 43 12.88 -13.77 -6.14
N ASN A 44 12.61 -14.10 -7.40
CA ASN A 44 11.45 -13.61 -8.15
C ASN A 44 10.13 -14.16 -7.61
N ASP A 45 10.04 -15.48 -7.36
CA ASP A 45 8.83 -16.12 -6.84
C ASP A 45 8.46 -15.54 -5.47
N TRP A 46 9.45 -15.36 -4.59
CA TRP A 46 9.24 -14.65 -3.32
C TRP A 46 8.75 -13.22 -3.53
N ALA A 47 9.36 -12.48 -4.47
CA ALA A 47 8.99 -11.10 -4.73
C ALA A 47 7.57 -10.98 -5.28
N GLN A 48 7.14 -11.89 -6.16
CA GLN A 48 5.79 -11.92 -6.71
C GLN A 48 4.74 -12.25 -5.63
N ALA A 49 5.00 -13.26 -4.78
CA ALA A 49 4.11 -13.61 -3.68
C ALA A 49 3.93 -12.43 -2.70
N GLU A 50 5.03 -11.79 -2.31
CA GLU A 50 5.01 -10.65 -1.39
C GLU A 50 4.36 -9.41 -2.06
N LEU A 51 4.53 -9.22 -3.38
CA LEU A 51 3.86 -8.15 -4.14
C LEU A 51 2.34 -8.27 -4.06
N LEU A 52 1.81 -9.48 -4.24
CA LEU A 52 0.37 -9.77 -4.14
C LEU A 52 -0.14 -9.46 -2.72
N ALA A 53 0.57 -9.94 -1.69
CA ALA A 53 0.23 -9.67 -0.30
C ALA A 53 0.24 -8.17 0.04
N LEU A 54 1.22 -7.42 -0.48
CA LEU A 54 1.28 -5.96 -0.31
C LEU A 54 0.13 -5.25 -1.01
N SER A 55 -0.21 -5.68 -2.23
CA SER A 55 -1.32 -5.09 -3.00
C SER A 55 -2.66 -5.24 -2.27
N ASP A 56 -2.93 -6.44 -1.75
CA ASP A 56 -4.14 -6.71 -0.96
C ASP A 56 -4.17 -5.88 0.33
N LYS A 57 -3.06 -5.86 1.08
CA LYS A 57 -2.95 -5.07 2.32
C LYS A 57 -3.20 -3.58 2.09
N VAL A 58 -2.65 -3.01 1.01
CA VAL A 58 -2.87 -1.59 0.66
C VAL A 58 -4.32 -1.34 0.24
N SER A 59 -4.92 -2.27 -0.49
CA SER A 59 -6.32 -2.16 -0.94
C SER A 59 -7.29 -2.20 0.24
N LYS A 60 -7.09 -3.14 1.17
CA LYS A 60 -7.85 -3.24 2.43
C LYS A 60 -7.74 -1.96 3.26
N ARG A 61 -6.52 -1.44 3.45
CA ARG A 61 -6.30 -0.19 4.18
C ARG A 61 -7.00 1.01 3.52
N ARG A 62 -6.99 1.10 2.19
CA ARG A 62 -7.69 2.18 1.48
C ARG A 62 -9.21 2.11 1.65
N ARG A 63 -9.77 0.90 1.63
CA ARG A 63 -11.20 0.69 1.85
C ARG A 63 -11.61 1.10 3.27
N ALA A 64 -10.86 0.68 4.29
CA ALA A 64 -11.10 1.06 5.67
C ALA A 64 -11.11 2.59 5.85
N VAL A 65 -10.07 3.27 5.36
CA VAL A 65 -9.98 4.75 5.43
C VAL A 65 -11.13 5.44 4.68
N LYS A 66 -11.61 4.87 3.57
CA LYS A 66 -12.76 5.42 2.83
C LYS A 66 -14.04 5.34 3.67
N ILE A 67 -14.27 4.17 4.28
CA ILE A 67 -15.45 3.93 5.13
C ILE A 67 -15.44 4.87 6.33
N GLU A 68 -14.32 4.98 7.05
CA GLU A 68 -14.18 5.88 8.20
C GLU A 68 -14.47 7.35 7.82
N LYS A 69 -13.96 7.81 6.67
CA LYS A 69 -14.23 9.16 6.18
C LYS A 69 -15.69 9.37 5.81
N GLU A 70 -16.34 8.38 5.20
CA GLU A 70 -17.76 8.46 4.84
C GLU A 70 -18.65 8.49 6.10
N GLN A 71 -18.31 7.71 7.13
CA GLN A 71 -19.00 7.72 8.42
C GLN A 71 -18.83 9.07 9.13
N ALA A 72 -17.60 9.57 9.27
CA ALA A 72 -17.35 10.88 9.86
C ALA A 72 -18.06 12.01 9.12
N ALA A 73 -18.13 11.95 7.78
CA ALA A 73 -18.85 12.94 6.99
C ALA A 73 -20.37 12.88 7.19
N LYS A 74 -20.95 11.68 7.35
CA LYS A 74 -22.37 11.51 7.67
C LYS A 74 -22.69 12.04 9.06
N GLU A 75 -21.92 11.64 10.07
CA GLU A 75 -22.10 12.11 11.45
C GLU A 75 -21.94 13.64 11.56
N ALA A 76 -20.99 14.24 10.83
CA ALA A 76 -20.84 15.69 10.79
C ALA A 76 -22.06 16.38 10.15
N LYS A 77 -22.62 15.81 9.08
CA LYS A 77 -23.85 16.33 8.46
C LYS A 77 -25.05 16.19 9.38
N GLU A 78 -25.24 15.04 10.00
CA GLU A 78 -26.34 14.81 10.95
C GLU A 78 -26.26 15.77 12.14
N LYS A 79 -25.07 16.02 12.68
CA LYS A 79 -24.85 17.02 13.75
C LYS A 79 -25.12 18.44 13.26
N GLN A 80 -24.70 18.80 12.04
CA GLN A 80 -25.02 20.12 11.47
C GLN A 80 -26.52 20.31 11.26
N GLU A 81 -27.23 19.30 10.75
CA GLU A 81 -28.68 19.34 10.57
C GLU A 81 -29.42 19.40 11.91
N GLN A 82 -28.93 18.75 12.96
CA GLN A 82 -29.48 18.85 14.31
C GLN A 82 -29.29 20.26 14.89
N LEU A 83 -28.07 20.82 14.80
CA LEU A 83 -27.78 22.18 15.24
C LEU A 83 -28.62 23.22 14.50
N GLU A 84 -28.82 23.06 13.19
CA GLU A 84 -29.69 23.97 12.42
C GLU A 84 -31.16 23.84 12.81
N LYS A 85 -31.64 22.65 13.18
CA LYS A 85 -33.01 22.46 13.68
C LYS A 85 -33.19 23.07 15.06
N GLU A 86 -32.21 22.91 15.94
CA GLU A 86 -32.21 23.53 17.28
C GLU A 86 -32.13 25.06 17.22
N GLN A 87 -31.42 25.63 16.24
CA GLN A 87 -31.35 27.09 16.06
C GLN A 87 -32.60 27.71 15.42
N LYS A 88 -33.45 26.89 14.78
CA LYS A 88 -34.69 27.33 14.11
C LYS A 88 -35.95 27.07 14.94
N ALA A 89 -35.81 26.41 16.09
CA ALA A 89 -36.88 26.14 17.07
C ALA A 89 -36.84 27.18 18.19
#